data_AF-A0A499VT15-F1
#
_entry.id   AF-A0A499VT15-F1
#
_cell.length_a   1.000
_cell.length_b   1.000
_cell.length_c   1.000
_cell.angle_alpha   90.00
_cell.angle_beta   90.00
_cell.angle_gamma   90.00
#
_symmetry.space_group_name_H-M   'P 1'
#
loop_
_entity.id
_entity.type
_entity.pdbx_description
1 polymer ?
#
loop_
_entity_poly.entity_id
_entity_poly.type
_entity_poly.pdbx_seq_one_letter_code
_entity_poly.pdbx_strand_id
1 'polypeptide(L)'
;MTTTETPDTLRRILDYSSRADPYPLYAELRKTPVALQEDGSYVISTYRELAGILHDPHLSSDVRNLSHPMAAVEGRTTPSFINLDPPEHDRLRRLAMRHFGPRTPRDW
;
A
#
# COMPACT_ATOMS: atom_id res chain seq x y z
N MET A 1 -12.11 -11.56 -23.24
CA MET A 1 -11.04 -10.63 -22.84
C MET A 1 -10.00 -11.45 -22.12
N THR A 2 -8.79 -11.54 -22.68
CA THR A 2 -7.68 -12.34 -22.13
C THR A 2 -7.02 -11.58 -20.99
N THR A 3 -7.33 -11.97 -19.76
CA THR A 3 -6.62 -11.53 -18.54
C THR A 3 -5.16 -11.94 -18.69
N THR A 4 -4.27 -10.97 -18.89
CA THR A 4 -2.83 -11.25 -19.05
C THR A 4 -2.27 -11.58 -17.68
N GLU A 5 -2.12 -12.88 -17.43
CA GLU A 5 -1.40 -13.45 -16.29
C GLU A 5 -0.04 -12.76 -16.15
N THR A 6 0.12 -11.95 -15.09
CA THR A 6 1.43 -11.52 -14.58
C THR A 6 1.73 -12.11 -13.17
N PRO A 7 1.33 -13.36 -12.83
CA PRO A 7 1.37 -13.86 -11.45
C PRO A 7 2.80 -14.05 -10.90
N ASP A 8 3.81 -14.24 -11.76
CA ASP A 8 5.17 -14.54 -11.29
C ASP A 8 6.03 -13.30 -11.00
N THR A 9 5.76 -12.16 -11.65
CA THR A 9 6.64 -10.98 -11.54
C THR A 9 6.64 -10.39 -10.12
N LEU A 10 5.48 -10.32 -9.45
CA LEU A 10 5.41 -9.86 -8.05
C LEU A 10 6.20 -10.79 -7.12
N ARG A 11 6.07 -12.10 -7.30
CA ARG A 11 6.80 -13.10 -6.52
C ARG A 11 8.31 -12.94 -6.70
N ARG A 12 8.78 -12.75 -7.94
CA ARG A 12 10.20 -12.48 -8.24
C ARG A 12 10.70 -11.18 -7.61
N ILE A 13 9.88 -10.15 -7.53
CA ILE A 13 10.23 -8.89 -6.85
C ILE A 13 10.45 -9.11 -5.35
N LEU A 14 9.63 -9.96 -4.71
CA LEU A 14 9.70 -10.24 -3.28
C LEU A 14 10.80 -11.24 -2.90
N ASP A 15 11.35 -11.96 -3.89
CA ASP A 15 12.45 -12.89 -3.68
C ASP A 15 13.72 -12.17 -3.19
N TYR A 16 14.44 -12.79 -2.26
CA TYR A 16 15.64 -12.20 -1.66
C TYR A 16 16.73 -11.91 -2.71
N SER A 17 16.85 -12.74 -3.74
CA SER A 17 17.86 -12.59 -4.80
C SER A 17 17.69 -11.29 -5.61
N SER A 18 16.47 -10.78 -5.71
CA SER A 18 16.15 -9.55 -6.45
C SER A 18 16.41 -8.28 -5.63
N ARG A 19 16.70 -8.37 -4.32
CA ARG A 19 16.83 -7.18 -3.45
C ARG A 19 17.94 -6.23 -3.86
N ALA A 20 19.02 -6.75 -4.45
CA ALA A 20 20.15 -5.94 -4.88
C ALA A 20 19.80 -5.06 -6.09
N ASP A 21 18.94 -5.56 -6.99
CA ASP A 21 18.49 -4.84 -8.19
C ASP A 21 17.07 -5.28 -8.62
N PRO A 22 16.01 -4.72 -8.00
CA PRO A 22 14.63 -5.05 -8.35
C PRO A 22 14.10 -4.25 -9.55
N TYR A 23 14.85 -3.25 -10.03
CA TYR A 23 14.36 -2.29 -11.02
C TYR A 23 13.98 -2.89 -12.37
N PRO A 24 14.70 -3.91 -12.91
CA PRO A 24 14.28 -4.61 -14.12
C PRO A 24 12.89 -5.26 -13.98
N LEU A 25 12.59 -5.82 -12.81
CA LEU A 25 11.29 -6.45 -12.53
C LEU A 25 10.19 -5.39 -12.40
N TYR A 26 10.49 -4.23 -11.81
CA TYR A 26 9.53 -3.11 -11.82
C TYR A 26 9.25 -2.61 -13.25
N ALA A 27 10.24 -2.64 -14.14
CA ALA A 27 10.04 -2.29 -15.55
C ALA A 27 9.16 -3.31 -16.28
N GLU A 28 9.31 -4.60 -15.97
CA GLU A 28 8.42 -5.68 -16.43
C GLU A 28 6.99 -5.47 -15.91
N LEU A 29 6.81 -5.28 -14.60
CA LEU A 29 5.52 -5.08 -13.96
C LEU A 29 4.76 -3.86 -14.49
N ARG A 30 5.48 -2.79 -14.87
CA ARG A 30 4.89 -1.57 -15.47
C ARG A 30 4.25 -1.77 -16.83
N LYS A 31 4.54 -2.88 -17.53
CA LYS A 31 3.88 -3.21 -18.82
C LYS A 31 2.39 -3.53 -18.64
N THR A 32 2.00 -3.96 -17.44
CA THR A 32 0.61 -4.19 -17.03
C THR A 32 0.31 -3.29 -15.82
N PRO A 33 -0.13 -2.03 -16.04
CA PRO A 33 -0.28 -1.01 -14.99
C PRO A 33 -1.13 -1.45 -13.77
N VAL A 34 -2.16 -2.26 -14.03
CA VAL A 34 -3.07 -2.84 -13.04
C VAL A 34 -3.19 -4.33 -13.35
N ALA A 35 -2.64 -5.18 -12.48
CA ALA A 35 -2.59 -6.62 -12.68
C ALA A 35 -3.37 -7.36 -11.58
N LEU A 36 -4.38 -8.13 -11.98
CA LEU A 36 -5.10 -9.05 -11.10
C LEU A 36 -4.20 -10.24 -10.74
N GLN A 37 -4.12 -10.58 -9.47
CA GLN A 37 -3.36 -11.71 -8.94
C GLN A 37 -4.28 -12.94 -8.77
N GLU A 38 -3.66 -14.12 -8.58
CA GLU A 38 -4.38 -15.38 -8.38
C GLU A 38 -5.28 -15.37 -7.13
N ASP A 39 -4.88 -14.63 -6.09
CA ASP A 39 -5.64 -14.47 -4.84
C ASP A 39 -6.76 -13.41 -4.94
N GLY A 40 -6.99 -12.84 -6.13
CA GLY A 40 -7.99 -11.81 -6.38
C GLY A 40 -7.57 -10.40 -5.99
N SER A 41 -6.35 -10.21 -5.47
CA SER A 41 -5.79 -8.88 -5.21
C SER A 41 -5.32 -8.19 -6.49
N TYR A 42 -5.13 -6.87 -6.42
CA TYR A 42 -4.62 -6.08 -7.54
C TYR A 42 -3.24 -5.51 -7.20
N VAL A 43 -2.34 -5.56 -8.18
CA VAL A 43 -1.04 -4.88 -8.14
C VAL A 43 -1.09 -3.68 -9.07
N ILE A 44 -0.74 -2.51 -8.55
CA ILE A 44 -0.71 -1.24 -9.29
C ILE A 44 0.73 -0.76 -9.38
N SER A 45 1.24 -0.58 -10.60
CA SER A 45 2.69 -0.49 -10.85
C SER A 45 3.17 0.83 -11.44
N THR A 46 2.24 1.74 -11.75
CA THR A 46 2.51 2.98 -12.49
C THR A 46 2.12 4.21 -11.69
N TYR A 47 2.87 5.30 -11.87
CA TYR A 47 2.73 6.50 -11.05
C TYR A 47 1.34 7.14 -11.14
N ARG A 48 0.78 7.24 -12.35
CA ARG A 48 -0.51 7.91 -12.57
C ARG A 48 -1.63 7.19 -11.83
N GLU A 49 -1.68 5.87 -11.94
CA GLU A 49 -2.64 5.00 -11.28
C GLU A 49 -2.45 5.06 -9.75
N LEU A 50 -1.21 5.01 -9.25
CA LEU A 50 -0.89 5.15 -7.82
C LEU A 50 -1.31 6.52 -7.25
N ALA A 51 -1.02 7.61 -7.95
CA ALA A 51 -1.38 8.95 -7.51
C ALA A 51 -2.91 9.15 -7.44
N GLY A 52 -3.66 8.48 -8.33
CA GLY A 52 -5.12 8.51 -8.33
C GLY A 52 -5.73 7.80 -7.11
N ILE A 53 -5.16 6.66 -6.70
CA ILE A 53 -5.70 5.86 -5.58
C ILE A 53 -5.24 6.33 -4.19
N LEU A 54 -4.04 6.93 -4.09
CA LEU A 54 -3.45 7.32 -2.79
C LEU A 54 -4.29 8.32 -2.00
N HIS A 55 -5.21 9.01 -2.68
CA HIS A 55 -6.08 10.03 -2.10
C HIS A 55 -7.57 9.76 -2.35
N ASP A 56 -7.92 8.55 -2.79
CA ASP A 56 -9.32 8.18 -3.03
C ASP A 56 -10.03 7.89 -1.69
N PRO A 57 -11.06 8.66 -1.31
CA PRO A 57 -11.77 8.46 -0.04
C PRO A 57 -12.60 7.17 0.01
N HIS A 58 -12.79 6.48 -1.12
CA HIS A 58 -13.47 5.18 -1.18
C HIS A 58 -12.54 4.00 -0.90
N LEU A 59 -11.22 4.23 -0.81
CA LEU A 59 -10.25 3.19 -0.50
C LEU A 59 -9.89 3.20 0.98
N SER A 60 -9.99 2.04 1.59
CA SER A 60 -9.72 1.80 3.01
C SER A 60 -8.30 1.27 3.20
N SER A 61 -7.59 1.81 4.19
CA SER A 61 -6.36 1.19 4.72
C SER A 61 -6.65 0.22 5.85
N ASP A 62 -7.89 0.21 6.35
CA ASP A 62 -8.35 -0.73 7.35
C ASP A 62 -8.53 -2.13 6.75
N VAL A 63 -7.64 -3.02 7.19
CA VAL A 63 -7.62 -4.43 6.84
C VAL A 63 -8.92 -5.17 7.17
N ARG A 64 -9.75 -4.64 8.08
CA ARG A 64 -11.07 -5.20 8.41
C ARG A 64 -12.10 -4.97 7.28
N ASN A 65 -11.85 -4.01 6.41
CA ASN A 65 -12.70 -3.69 5.26
C ASN A 65 -12.28 -4.43 3.98
N LEU A 66 -11.26 -5.29 4.04
CA LEU A 66 -10.85 -6.09 2.90
C LEU A 66 -12.00 -7.01 2.45
N SER A 67 -12.26 -7.03 1.14
CA SER A 67 -13.26 -7.94 0.55
C SER A 67 -12.86 -9.41 0.70
N HIS A 68 -11.56 -9.69 0.84
CA HIS A 68 -11.01 -11.01 1.12
C HIS A 68 -10.09 -10.92 2.36
N PRO A 69 -10.45 -11.55 3.48
CA PRO A 69 -9.63 -11.50 4.70
C PRO A 69 -8.23 -12.08 4.47
N MET A 70 -7.19 -11.34 4.88
CA MET A 70 -5.82 -11.85 4.91
C MET A 70 -5.53 -12.55 6.24
N ALA A 71 -5.23 -13.85 6.21
CA ALA A 71 -4.94 -14.67 7.39
C ALA A 71 -3.81 -14.10 8.28
N ALA A 72 -2.84 -13.38 7.70
CA ALA A 72 -1.73 -12.75 8.44
C ALA A 72 -2.15 -11.59 9.35
N VAL A 73 -3.37 -11.07 9.20
CA VAL A 73 -3.88 -9.92 9.96
C VAL A 73 -4.60 -10.37 11.25
N GLU A 74 -5.11 -11.60 11.29
CA GLU A 74 -5.97 -12.11 12.36
C GLU A 74 -5.30 -12.17 13.75
N GLY A 75 -3.96 -12.08 13.82
CA GLY A 75 -3.21 -12.09 15.08
C GLY A 75 -2.96 -10.72 15.74
N ARG A 76 -3.30 -9.60 15.09
CA ARG A 76 -3.05 -8.26 15.65
C ARG A 76 -4.29 -7.75 16.39
N THR A 77 -4.25 -7.79 17.72
CA THR A 77 -5.37 -7.39 18.59
C THR A 77 -5.72 -5.90 18.53
N THR A 78 -4.82 -5.05 18.01
CA THR A 78 -5.11 -3.63 17.79
C THR A 78 -4.39 -3.15 16.53
N PRO A 79 -5.10 -2.62 15.52
CA PRO A 79 -4.46 -2.05 14.33
C PRO A 79 -3.64 -0.82 14.74
N SER A 80 -2.45 -0.68 14.16
CA SER A 80 -1.70 0.57 14.24
C SER A 80 -2.54 1.70 13.66
N PHE A 81 -2.45 2.92 14.21
CA PHE A 81 -3.28 4.04 13.75
C PHE A 81 -3.10 4.36 12.26
N ILE A 82 -1.95 3.99 11.68
CA ILE A 82 -1.67 4.13 10.24
C ILE A 82 -2.61 3.32 9.34
N ASN A 83 -3.22 2.26 9.87
CA ASN A 83 -4.17 1.40 9.15
C ASN A 83 -5.62 1.77 9.45
N LEU A 84 -5.89 2.83 10.22
CA LEU A 84 -7.26 3.27 10.45
C LEU A 84 -7.70 4.17 9.29
N ASP A 85 -9.00 4.16 9.01
CA ASP A 85 -9.61 5.15 8.13
C ASP A 85 -10.00 6.41 8.94
N PRO A 86 -10.37 7.52 8.27
CA PRO A 86 -11.03 8.64 8.93
C PRO A 86 -12.37 8.23 9.60
N PRO A 87 -12.76 8.88 10.72
CA PRO A 87 -12.10 10.02 11.37
C PRO A 87 -11.03 9.64 12.41
N GLU A 88 -10.93 8.37 12.82
CA GLU A 88 -10.01 7.94 13.88
C GLU A 88 -8.54 8.17 13.52
N HIS A 89 -8.16 7.86 12.27
CA HIS A 89 -6.81 8.13 11.77
C HIS A 89 -6.45 9.61 11.87
N ASP A 90 -7.34 10.52 11.47
CA ASP A 90 -7.08 11.96 11.50
C ASP A 90 -6.84 12.47 12.92
N ARG A 91 -7.65 11.97 13.87
CA ARG A 91 -7.51 12.31 15.29
C ARG A 91 -6.16 11.85 15.84
N LEU A 92 -5.78 10.60 15.59
CA LEU A 92 -4.54 10.02 16.11
C LEU A 92 -3.30 10.59 15.42
N ARG A 93 -3.35 10.80 14.10
CA ARG A 93 -2.30 11.46 13.34
C ARG A 93 -2.04 12.87 13.86
N ARG A 94 -3.09 13.65 14.15
CA ARG A 94 -2.93 15.00 14.72
C ARG A 94 -2.22 14.99 16.08
N LEU A 95 -2.55 14.04 16.94
CA LEU A 95 -1.91 13.88 18.24
C LEU A 95 -0.44 13.45 18.08
N ALA A 96 -0.18 12.45 17.24
CA ALA A 96 1.16 11.91 17.03
C ALA A 96 2.10 12.90 16.33
N MET A 97 1.64 13.57 15.27
CA MET A 97 2.46 14.42 14.41
C MET A 97 2.82 15.78 15.01
N ARG A 98 2.22 16.18 16.16
CA ARG A 98 2.50 17.47 16.82
C ARG A 98 4.00 17.70 17.05
N HIS A 99 4.75 16.63 17.33
CA HIS A 99 6.19 16.69 17.62
C HIS A 99 7.09 16.44 16.39
N PHE A 100 6.50 16.09 15.25
CA PHE A 100 7.22 15.78 14.00
C PHE A 100 7.04 16.86 12.93
N GLY A 101 6.33 17.95 13.24
CA GLY A 101 6.22 19.11 12.36
C GLY A 101 7.50 19.96 12.34
N PRO A 102 7.64 20.86 11.36
CA PRO A 102 8.72 21.84 11.36
C PRO A 102 8.75 22.62 12.68
N ARG A 103 9.93 22.79 13.28
CA ARG A 103 10.08 23.62 14.48
C ARG A 103 9.67 25.05 14.14
N THR A 104 8.77 25.63 14.92
CA THR A 104 8.44 27.05 14.79
C THR A 104 9.63 27.90 15.22
N PRO A 105 10.06 28.94 14.47
CA PRO A 105 11.28 29.70 14.77
C PRO A 105 11.35 30.45 16.12
N ARG A 106 10.33 30.38 16.98
CA ARG A 106 10.19 31.23 18.18
C ARG A 106 10.99 30.75 19.42
N ASP A 107 11.79 29.70 19.29
CA ASP A 107 12.56 29.11 20.40
C ASP A 107 14.08 29.42 20.30
N TRP A 108 14.46 30.61 19.81
CA TRP A 108 15.85 31.14 19.84
C TRP A 108 15.92 32.44 20.63
#